data_AF-A0A3M1X045-F1
#
_entry.id   AF-A0A3M1X045-F1
#
_cell.length_a   1.000
_cell.length_b   1.000
_cell.length_c   1.000
_cell.angle_alpha   90.00
_cell.angle_beta   90.00
_cell.angle_gamma   90.00
#
_symmetry.space_group_name_H-M   'P 1'
#
loop_
_entity.id
_entity.type
_entity.pdbx_description
1 polymer ?
#
loop_
_entity_poly.entity_id
_entity_poly.type
_entity_poly.pdbx_seq_one_letter_code
_entity_poly.pdbx_strand_id
1 'polypeptide(L)'
;MPEEIVLVPIGVVRAPYRTRDEAPDQGFLVEGESTIEVFPEYERGLVGIEPGIFLDVVYWMDRADRGNLWNVRKGRGIFSTRGPDRPNPLGICSVEVISVDGRRIRVKYLDALDGSLVVDLKHSFFRSAEELRGRMRKRGDGEDGL
;
A
#
# COMPACT_ATOMS: atom_id res chain seq x y z
N MET A 1 22.29 13.26 16.46
CA MET A 1 22.03 12.29 15.37
C MET A 1 20.67 11.69 15.66
N PRO A 2 19.71 11.66 14.73
CA PRO A 2 18.50 10.90 14.96
C PRO A 2 18.89 9.43 15.23
N GLU A 3 18.21 8.78 16.16
CA GLU A 3 18.36 7.33 16.35
C GLU A 3 18.02 6.63 15.03
N GLU A 4 18.84 5.66 14.63
CA GLU A 4 18.59 4.88 13.43
C GLU A 4 17.37 3.98 13.62
N ILE A 5 16.45 4.00 12.66
CA ILE A 5 15.30 3.10 12.60
C ILE A 5 15.56 2.09 11.49
N VAL A 6 15.75 0.83 11.86
CA VAL A 6 15.91 -0.27 10.91
C VAL A 6 14.57 -0.97 10.73
N LEU A 7 14.08 -1.02 9.49
CA LEU A 7 12.88 -1.76 9.14
C LEU A 7 13.23 -3.19 8.75
N VAL A 8 12.46 -4.15 9.27
CA VAL A 8 12.59 -5.57 8.93
C VAL A 8 11.42 -5.96 8.03
N PRO A 9 11.68 -6.36 6.77
CA PRO A 9 10.62 -6.82 5.87
C PRO A 9 9.95 -8.10 6.39
N ILE A 10 8.63 -8.16 6.32
CA ILE A 10 7.84 -9.31 6.77
C ILE A 10 7.27 -10.15 5.61
N GLY A 11 7.47 -9.69 4.38
CA GLY A 11 6.98 -10.37 3.19
C GLY A 11 7.30 -9.62 1.90
N VAL A 12 6.74 -10.12 0.81
CA VAL A 12 6.92 -9.55 -0.53
C VAL A 12 5.59 -9.51 -1.27
N VAL A 13 5.41 -8.47 -2.09
CA VAL A 13 4.27 -8.33 -2.99
C VAL A 13 4.54 -9.08 -4.29
N ARG A 14 3.55 -9.85 -4.75
CA ARG A 14 3.41 -10.37 -6.11
C ARG A 14 2.27 -9.65 -6.80
N ALA A 15 2.58 -8.85 -7.80
CA ALA A 15 1.62 -7.97 -8.45
C ALA A 15 1.79 -7.96 -9.97
N PRO A 16 0.76 -7.56 -10.74
CA PRO A 16 0.88 -7.44 -12.19
C PRO A 16 1.74 -6.23 -12.63
N TYR A 17 2.05 -5.30 -11.72
CA TYR A 17 2.71 -4.02 -12.00
C TYR A 17 4.23 -4.13 -11.84
N ARG A 18 5.00 -4.04 -12.92
CA ARG A 18 6.48 -4.10 -12.86
C ARG A 18 7.12 -2.71 -12.85
N THR A 19 6.44 -1.74 -13.43
CA THR A 19 6.92 -0.35 -13.56
C THR A 19 5.90 0.62 -12.96
N ARG A 20 6.35 1.84 -12.62
CA ARG A 20 5.49 2.89 -12.04
C ARG A 20 4.31 3.24 -12.96
N ASP A 21 4.51 3.20 -14.27
CA ASP A 21 3.47 3.55 -15.25
C ASP A 21 2.43 2.44 -15.43
N GLU A 22 2.73 1.21 -15.02
CA GLU A 22 1.78 0.10 -14.99
C GLU A 22 0.90 0.12 -13.74
N ALA A 23 1.41 0.65 -12.62
CA ALA A 23 0.68 0.70 -11.36
C ALA A 23 -0.42 1.77 -11.41
N PRO A 24 -1.60 1.52 -10.80
CA PRO A 24 -2.62 2.54 -10.66
C PRO A 24 -2.15 3.65 -9.71
N ASP A 25 -2.59 4.90 -9.93
CA ASP A 25 -2.27 6.02 -9.03
C ASP A 25 -2.72 5.76 -7.58
N GLN A 26 -3.81 5.00 -7.41
CA GLN A 26 -4.27 4.45 -6.13
C GLN A 26 -4.95 3.10 -6.37
N GLY A 27 -4.61 2.09 -5.56
CA GLY A 27 -5.08 0.72 -5.79
C GLY A 27 -6.60 0.55 -5.78
N PHE A 28 -7.33 1.31 -4.95
CA PHE A 28 -8.80 1.22 -4.86
C PHE A 28 -9.55 1.69 -6.13
N LEU A 29 -8.85 2.30 -7.09
CA LEU A 29 -9.42 2.73 -8.36
C LEU A 29 -9.56 1.59 -9.37
N VAL A 30 -8.93 0.45 -9.11
CA VAL A 30 -8.95 -0.72 -9.98
C VAL A 30 -9.34 -1.98 -9.22
N GLU A 31 -9.88 -2.97 -9.93
CA GLU A 31 -10.25 -4.27 -9.37
C GLU A 31 -9.07 -5.27 -9.39
N GLY A 32 -7.86 -4.81 -9.71
CA GLY A 32 -6.67 -5.65 -9.85
C GLY A 32 -6.37 -6.41 -8.55
N GLU A 33 -5.99 -7.67 -8.71
CA GLU A 33 -5.58 -8.53 -7.61
C GLU A 33 -4.06 -8.59 -7.48
N SER A 34 -3.59 -8.70 -6.25
CA SER A 34 -2.19 -8.93 -5.91
C SER A 34 -2.11 -9.95 -4.78
N THR A 35 -0.93 -10.53 -4.59
CA THR A 35 -0.66 -11.47 -3.49
C THR A 35 0.42 -10.91 -2.58
N ILE A 36 0.17 -10.95 -1.28
CA ILE A 36 1.15 -10.68 -0.24
C ILE A 36 1.67 -12.04 0.22
N GLU A 37 2.95 -12.32 -0.02
CA GLU A 37 3.63 -13.52 0.47
C GLU A 37 4.40 -13.17 1.74
N VAL A 38 3.87 -13.56 2.91
CA VAL A 38 4.53 -13.34 4.21
C VAL A 38 5.65 -14.35 4.42
N PHE A 39 6.78 -13.91 4.97
CA PHE A 39 7.92 -14.80 5.20
C PHE A 39 7.63 -15.84 6.31
N PRO A 40 8.23 -17.04 6.23
CA PRO A 40 7.94 -18.15 7.15
C PRO A 40 7.98 -17.81 8.63
N GLU A 41 8.96 -17.01 9.06
CA GLU A 41 9.16 -16.60 10.45
C GLU A 41 8.02 -15.73 11.00
N TYR A 42 7.19 -15.13 10.13
CA TYR A 42 6.06 -14.27 10.50
C TYR A 42 4.69 -14.92 10.28
N GLU A 43 4.63 -16.18 9.84
CA GLU A 43 3.38 -16.89 9.51
C GLU A 43 2.37 -16.88 10.66
N ARG A 44 2.82 -17.01 11.91
CA ARG A 44 1.93 -16.97 13.08
C ARG A 44 1.18 -15.65 13.21
N GLY A 45 1.71 -14.55 12.67
CA GLY A 45 1.05 -13.24 12.65
C GLY A 45 -0.19 -13.18 11.76
N LEU A 46 -0.43 -14.20 10.92
CA LEU A 46 -1.59 -14.29 10.03
C LEU A 46 -2.85 -14.84 10.69
N VAL A 47 -2.74 -15.41 11.89
CA VAL A 47 -3.88 -16.00 12.60
C VAL A 47 -4.97 -14.95 12.79
N GLY A 48 -6.18 -15.25 12.30
CA GLY A 48 -7.35 -14.35 12.37
C GLY A 48 -7.54 -13.46 11.13
N ILE A 49 -6.63 -13.50 10.15
CA ILE A 49 -6.88 -12.91 8.83
C ILE A 49 -7.78 -13.86 8.03
N GLU A 50 -8.94 -13.37 7.62
CA GLU A 50 -9.96 -14.14 6.92
C GLU A 50 -10.44 -13.39 5.66
N PRO A 51 -10.99 -14.08 4.65
CA PRO A 51 -11.62 -13.43 3.51
C PRO A 51 -12.70 -12.42 3.94
N GLY A 52 -12.77 -11.29 3.26
CA GLY A 52 -13.75 -10.22 3.49
C GLY A 52 -13.31 -9.15 4.50
N ILE A 53 -12.23 -9.37 5.26
CA ILE A 53 -11.66 -8.31 6.10
C ILE A 53 -10.81 -7.35 5.27
N PHE A 54 -10.56 -6.15 5.82
CA PHE A 54 -9.66 -5.18 5.21
C PHE A 54 -8.38 -5.06 6.03
N LEU A 55 -7.25 -4.93 5.32
CA LEU A 55 -5.95 -4.69 5.93
C LEU A 55 -5.36 -3.36 5.45
N ASP A 56 -4.73 -2.62 6.34
CA ASP A 56 -3.79 -1.57 5.95
C ASP A 56 -2.41 -2.21 5.76
N VAL A 57 -1.93 -2.20 4.52
CA VAL A 57 -0.64 -2.74 4.11
C VAL A 57 0.36 -1.61 4.05
N VAL A 58 1.45 -1.73 4.81
CA VAL A 58 2.60 -0.82 4.72
C VAL A 58 3.69 -1.52 3.95
N TYR A 59 4.17 -0.91 2.87
CA TYR A 59 5.20 -1.50 2.02
C TYR A 59 6.29 -0.48 1.65
N TRP A 60 7.44 -0.98 1.24
CA TRP A 60 8.60 -0.17 0.89
C TRP A 60 8.63 0.09 -0.62
N MET A 61 8.52 1.35 -1.04
CA MET A 61 8.65 1.76 -2.43
C MET A 61 10.14 1.94 -2.76
N ASP A 62 10.83 0.83 -2.99
CA ASP A 62 12.27 0.73 -3.24
C ASP A 62 12.78 1.60 -4.39
N ARG A 63 11.94 1.87 -5.38
CA ARG A 63 12.25 2.69 -6.56
C ARG A 63 12.03 4.19 -6.35
N ALA A 64 11.64 4.65 -5.15
CA ALA A 64 11.38 6.06 -4.82
C ALA A 64 12.65 6.94 -4.82
N ASP A 65 12.55 8.18 -5.32
CA ASP A 65 13.57 9.20 -5.07
C ASP A 65 13.38 9.75 -3.64
N ARG A 66 14.33 9.44 -2.75
CA ARG A 66 14.25 9.81 -1.33
C ARG A 66 14.68 11.26 -1.06
N GLY A 67 15.30 11.92 -2.03
CA GLY A 67 15.74 13.32 -1.92
C GLY A 67 14.71 14.32 -2.45
N ASN A 68 13.77 13.87 -3.27
CA ASN A 68 12.72 14.74 -3.80
C ASN A 68 11.67 15.06 -2.73
N LEU A 69 11.46 16.34 -2.46
CA LEU A 69 10.43 16.84 -1.54
C LEU A 69 9.29 17.57 -2.25
N TRP A 70 9.21 17.47 -3.57
CA TRP A 70 8.24 18.16 -4.41
C TRP A 70 7.48 17.20 -5.34
N ASN A 71 6.16 17.23 -5.26
CA ASN A 71 5.32 16.50 -6.20
C ASN A 71 5.05 17.37 -7.43
N VAL A 72 5.77 17.11 -8.53
CA VAL A 72 5.65 17.87 -9.78
C VAL A 72 4.23 17.82 -10.35
N ARG A 73 3.56 16.66 -10.28
CA ARG A 73 2.20 16.48 -10.82
C ARG A 73 1.15 17.30 -10.07
N LYS A 74 1.33 17.50 -8.76
CA LYS A 74 0.38 18.21 -7.87
C LYS A 74 0.81 19.64 -7.51
N GLY A 75 1.98 20.07 -7.99
CA GLY A 75 2.52 21.42 -7.75
C GLY A 75 2.67 21.78 -6.26
N ARG A 76 3.00 20.80 -5.39
CA ARG A 76 3.06 21.02 -3.93
C ARG A 76 4.08 20.13 -3.24
N GLY A 77 4.43 20.48 -2.01
CA GLY A 77 5.39 19.72 -1.19
C GLY A 77 4.91 18.28 -0.94
N ILE A 78 5.84 17.33 -0.94
CA ILE A 78 5.50 15.90 -0.95
C ILE A 78 4.63 15.47 0.24
N PHE A 79 4.84 16.07 1.41
CA PHE A 79 4.11 15.71 2.65
C PHE A 79 2.63 16.09 2.64
N SER A 80 2.17 16.94 1.72
CA SER A 80 0.74 17.20 1.50
C SER A 80 0.13 16.31 0.41
N THR A 81 0.86 15.29 -0.07
CA THR A 81 0.42 14.36 -1.12
C THR A 81 0.63 12.91 -0.72
N ARG A 82 0.18 12.00 -1.59
CA ARG A 82 0.45 10.56 -1.51
C ARG A 82 1.53 10.10 -2.51
N GLY A 83 2.36 11.02 -3.01
CA GLY A 83 3.42 10.70 -3.97
C GLY A 83 4.49 9.77 -3.37
N PRO A 84 5.15 8.93 -4.18
CA PRO A 84 6.06 7.89 -3.70
C PRO A 84 7.43 8.45 -3.25
N ASP A 85 7.89 9.52 -3.88
CA ASP A 85 9.23 10.08 -3.71
C ASP A 85 9.32 10.85 -2.39
N ARG A 86 9.69 10.17 -1.30
CA ARG A 86 9.68 10.67 0.09
C ARG A 86 10.95 10.22 0.82
N PRO A 87 11.39 10.92 1.89
CA PRO A 87 12.56 10.50 2.67
C PRO A 87 12.47 9.06 3.20
N ASN A 88 11.28 8.68 3.66
CA ASN A 88 10.93 7.31 4.04
C ASN A 88 9.78 6.85 3.13
N PRO A 89 10.07 6.17 2.01
CA PRO A 89 9.10 5.81 0.99
C PRO A 89 8.22 4.62 1.41
N LEU A 90 7.42 4.84 2.45
CA LEU A 90 6.40 3.91 2.94
C LEU A 90 5.10 4.14 2.18
N GLY A 91 4.70 3.16 1.36
CA GLY A 91 3.39 3.08 0.75
C GLY A 91 2.38 2.55 1.74
N ILE A 92 1.13 3.03 1.67
CA ILE A 92 0.04 2.59 2.55
C ILE A 92 -1.22 2.38 1.71
N CYS A 93 -1.70 1.15 1.65
CA CYS A 93 -2.95 0.78 0.98
C CYS A 93 -3.89 0.08 1.94
N SER A 94 -5.16 0.46 1.93
CA SER A 94 -6.21 -0.35 2.53
C SER A 94 -6.72 -1.34 1.48
N VAL A 95 -6.52 -2.63 1.73
CA VAL A 95 -6.78 -3.72 0.80
C VAL A 95 -7.90 -4.61 1.32
N GLU A 96 -8.65 -5.22 0.41
CA GLU A 96 -9.66 -6.24 0.74
C GLU A 96 -9.00 -7.62 0.65
N VAL A 97 -9.14 -8.45 1.69
CA VAL A 97 -8.66 -9.84 1.68
C VAL A 97 -9.65 -10.70 0.90
N ILE A 98 -9.19 -11.31 -0.18
CA ILE A 98 -10.00 -12.20 -1.05
C ILE A 98 -9.85 -13.65 -0.62
N SER A 99 -8.63 -14.06 -0.25
CA SER A 99 -8.38 -15.41 0.27
C SER A 99 -7.04 -15.48 1.01
N VAL A 100 -6.93 -16.46 1.90
CA VAL A 100 -5.68 -16.80 2.59
C VAL A 100 -5.35 -18.27 2.31
N ASP A 101 -4.14 -18.53 1.81
CA ASP A 101 -3.60 -19.87 1.57
C ASP A 101 -2.20 -19.97 2.20
N GLY A 102 -2.15 -20.52 3.42
CA GLY A 102 -0.95 -20.51 4.26
C GLY A 102 -0.42 -19.09 4.43
N ARG A 103 0.75 -18.81 3.87
CA ARG A 103 1.44 -17.50 3.94
C ARG A 103 1.09 -16.53 2.81
N ARG A 104 0.17 -16.92 1.91
CA ARG A 104 -0.24 -16.10 0.76
C ARG A 104 -1.60 -15.48 1.01
N ILE A 105 -1.64 -14.16 1.06
CA ILE A 105 -2.88 -13.38 1.18
C ILE A 105 -3.15 -12.77 -0.19
N ARG A 106 -4.21 -13.22 -0.86
CA ARG A 106 -4.68 -12.59 -2.10
C ARG A 106 -5.57 -11.41 -1.74
N VAL A 107 -5.31 -10.26 -2.35
CA VAL A 107 -5.95 -9.00 -2.02
C VAL A 107 -6.34 -8.20 -3.26
N LYS A 108 -7.33 -7.33 -3.10
CA LYS A 108 -7.63 -6.23 -4.05
C LYS A 108 -7.14 -4.90 -3.52
N TYR A 109 -7.04 -3.91 -4.40
CA TYR A 109 -6.77 -2.51 -4.07
C TYR A 109 -5.34 -2.20 -3.60
N LEU A 110 -4.38 -3.06 -3.92
CA LEU A 110 -2.96 -2.80 -3.70
C LEU A 110 -2.34 -2.17 -4.96
N ASP A 111 -1.59 -1.08 -4.81
CA ASP A 111 -0.89 -0.38 -5.90
C ASP A 111 0.64 -0.58 -5.86
N ALA A 112 1.11 -1.51 -5.04
CA ALA A 112 2.52 -1.84 -4.93
C ALA A 112 3.03 -2.56 -6.19
N LEU A 113 4.27 -2.26 -6.57
CA LEU A 113 4.95 -2.94 -7.66
C LEU A 113 5.34 -4.37 -7.26
N ASP A 114 5.46 -5.25 -8.25
CA ASP A 114 5.98 -6.60 -8.08
C ASP A 114 7.37 -6.55 -7.44
N GLY A 115 7.55 -7.40 -6.43
CA GLY A 115 8.76 -7.47 -5.62
C GLY A 115 8.86 -6.43 -4.50
N SER A 116 7.89 -5.52 -4.34
CA SER A 116 7.91 -4.56 -3.22
C SER A 116 7.89 -5.29 -1.89
N LEU A 117 8.72 -4.83 -0.95
CA LEU A 117 8.83 -5.44 0.37
C LEU A 117 7.70 -4.96 1.28
N VAL A 118 7.06 -5.88 1.98
CA VAL A 118 6.03 -5.58 2.97
C VAL A 118 6.70 -5.32 4.30
N VAL A 119 6.36 -4.20 4.93
CA VAL A 119 6.91 -3.77 6.22
C VAL A 119 5.96 -4.12 7.35
N ASP A 120 4.65 -3.95 7.14
CA ASP A 120 3.65 -4.15 8.19
C ASP A 120 2.26 -4.46 7.60
N LEU A 121 1.44 -5.15 8.38
CA LEU A 121 0.03 -5.46 8.08
C LEU A 121 -0.80 -5.13 9.32
N LYS A 122 -1.85 -4.33 9.16
CA LYS A 122 -2.77 -4.00 10.25
C LYS A 122 -4.21 -4.24 9.85
N HIS A 123 -5.06 -4.59 10.80
CA HIS A 123 -6.50 -4.55 10.57
C HIS A 123 -6.92 -3.13 10.21
N SER A 124 -7.63 -2.96 9.10
CA SER A 124 -8.08 -1.64 8.64
C SER A 124 -9.31 -1.16 9.42
N PHE A 125 -9.55 0.14 9.41
CA PHE A 125 -10.81 0.71 9.91
C PHE A 125 -11.97 0.57 8.93
N PHE A 126 -11.69 0.23 7.67
CA PHE A 126 -12.72 -0.01 6.65
C PHE A 126 -13.36 -1.39 6.84
N ARG A 127 -14.66 -1.47 6.56
CA ARG A 127 -15.46 -2.70 6.67
C ARG A 127 -16.08 -3.13 5.34
N SER A 128 -15.97 -2.30 4.30
CA SER A 128 -16.43 -2.62 2.96
C SER A 128 -15.71 -1.81 1.89
N ALA A 129 -15.76 -2.30 0.65
CA ALA A 129 -15.26 -1.57 -0.51
C ALA A 129 -16.01 -0.24 -0.72
N GLU A 130 -17.29 -0.17 -0.34
CA GLU A 130 -18.08 1.06 -0.39
C GLU A 130 -17.55 2.11 0.60
N GLU A 131 -17.27 1.71 1.86
CA GLU A 131 -16.67 2.61 2.85
C GLU A 131 -15.30 3.12 2.38
N LEU A 132 -14.46 2.23 1.84
CA LEU A 132 -13.14 2.58 1.28
C LEU A 132 -13.28 3.61 0.15
N ARG A 133 -14.07 3.29 -0.89
CA ARG A 133 -14.25 4.18 -2.05
C ARG A 133 -14.94 5.48 -1.67
N GLY A 134 -15.94 5.44 -0.80
CA GLY A 134 -16.70 6.61 -0.35
C GLY A 134 -15.84 7.61 0.43
N ARG A 135 -14.94 7.12 1.31
CA ARG A 135 -14.03 7.99 2.07
C ARG A 135 -12.96 8.61 1.17
N MET A 136 -12.51 7.91 0.15
CA MET A 136 -11.50 8.43 -0.78
C MET A 136 -12.09 9.43 -1.78
N ARG A 137 -13.32 9.23 -2.25
CA ARG A 137 -14.04 10.21 -3.11
C ARG A 137 -14.25 11.56 -2.41
N LYS A 138 -14.70 11.55 -1.15
CA LYS A 138 -14.87 12.78 -0.35
C LYS A 138 -13.56 13.57 -0.13
N ARG A 139 -12.40 12.96 -0.33
CA ARG A 139 -11.10 13.64 -0.31
C ARG A 139 -10.65 14.14 -1.68
N GLY A 140 -11.06 13.49 -2.77
CA GLY A 140 -10.78 13.90 -4.15
C GLY A 140 -11.56 15.14 -4.59
N ASP A 141 -12.78 15.33 -4.07
CA ASP A 141 -13.65 16.48 -4.42
C ASP A 141 -13.15 17.84 -3.88
N GLY A 142 -12.00 17.87 -3.18
CA GLY A 142 -11.33 19.09 -2.72
C GLY A 142 -10.00 19.40 -3.41
N GLU A 143 -9.58 18.62 -4.42
CA GLU A 143 -8.28 18.80 -5.10
C GLU A 143 -8.35 19.52 -6.46
N ASP A 144 -9.55 19.81 -7.00
CA ASP A 144 -9.74 20.49 -8.29
C ASP A 144 -9.97 22.02 -8.17
N GLY A 145 -9.36 22.66 -7.18
CA GLY A 145 -9.50 24.10 -6.97
C GLY A 145 -8.24 24.74 -6.43
N LEU A 146 -7.31 25.05 -7.34
CA LEU A 146 -6.44 26.25 -7.43
C LEU A 146 -5.29 26.00 -8.41
#